data_AF-A0A8C2Z3F3-F1
#
_entry.id   AF-A0A8C2Z3F3-F1
#
_cell.length_a   1.000
_cell.length_b   1.000
_cell.length_c   1.000
_cell.angle_alpha   90.00
_cell.angle_beta   90.00
_cell.angle_gamma   90.00
#
_symmetry.space_group_name_H-M   'P 1'
#
loop_
_entity.id
_entity.type
_entity.pdbx_description
1 polymer ?
#
loop_
_entity_poly.entity_id
_entity_poly.type
_entity_poly.pdbx_seq_one_letter_code
_entity_poly.pdbx_strand_id
1 'polypeptide(L)'
;MAALLTDPLFETSGRAPIANNNFYHFVVTKSHVVWRWWKISPRIVDRYAKPGELKESHQDFLDNQWALCQGHYDYLEHLPDTLLLRIINSLELEDVGQLARTSRRFRKLCGSEEFWEQAVQRRCNTVSAEMASLAQVEGWRNIFFTSKLQLQKLISRRRLKAEEHQEGQGSDPDSKAEESPDVMYPDPNPESEAGSDCSVPVSGQLSEDIKSCVVD
;
A
#
# COMPACT_ATOMS: atom_id res chain seq x y z
N MET A 1 -34.41 -25.39 -21.04
CA MET A 1 -34.24 -25.33 -22.51
C MET A 1 -32.86 -24.81 -22.96
N ALA A 2 -31.78 -24.93 -22.16
CA ALA A 2 -30.46 -24.37 -22.49
C ALA A 2 -29.39 -25.42 -22.93
N ALA A 3 -29.74 -26.71 -22.96
CA ALA A 3 -28.78 -27.79 -23.22
C ALA A 3 -28.46 -28.05 -24.72
N LEU A 4 -29.12 -27.36 -25.65
CA LEU A 4 -29.00 -27.60 -27.10
C LEU A 4 -28.03 -26.68 -27.83
N LEU A 5 -27.52 -25.62 -27.18
CA LEU A 5 -26.56 -24.72 -27.81
C LEU A 5 -25.18 -25.38 -27.81
N THR A 6 -24.48 -25.37 -28.93
CA THR A 6 -23.08 -25.77 -29.01
C THR A 6 -22.19 -24.67 -28.41
N ASP A 7 -21.14 -25.06 -27.69
CA ASP A 7 -20.09 -24.12 -27.28
C ASP A 7 -19.03 -24.04 -28.40
N PRO A 8 -18.54 -22.84 -28.77
CA PRO A 8 -18.89 -21.52 -28.24
C PRO A 8 -20.20 -20.95 -28.81
N LEU A 9 -20.85 -20.07 -28.03
CA LEU A 9 -22.08 -19.36 -28.43
C LEU A 9 -21.82 -18.26 -29.46
N PHE A 10 -20.66 -17.60 -29.37
CA PHE A 10 -20.21 -16.59 -30.31
C PHE A 10 -18.69 -16.58 -30.38
N GLU A 11 -18.12 -16.34 -31.56
CA GLU A 11 -16.69 -16.25 -31.76
C GLU A 11 -16.39 -15.25 -32.88
N THR A 12 -15.41 -14.38 -32.63
CA THR A 12 -14.86 -13.48 -33.65
C THR A 12 -13.37 -13.26 -33.42
N SER A 13 -12.66 -12.93 -34.49
CA SER A 13 -11.24 -12.60 -34.42
C SER A 13 -10.88 -11.52 -35.41
N GLY A 14 -9.80 -10.81 -35.13
CA GLY A 14 -9.37 -9.71 -35.98
C GLY A 14 -7.99 -9.20 -35.62
N ARG A 15 -7.41 -8.44 -36.53
CA ARG A 15 -6.15 -7.73 -36.30
C ARG A 15 -6.44 -6.27 -36.00
N ALA A 16 -5.80 -5.72 -34.99
CA ALA A 16 -5.88 -4.30 -34.71
C ALA A 16 -5.28 -3.46 -35.84
N PRO A 17 -5.66 -2.16 -35.91
CA PRO A 17 -5.04 -1.21 -36.83
C PRO A 17 -3.51 -1.19 -36.75
N ILE A 18 -2.89 -0.70 -37.82
CA ILE A 18 -1.44 -0.80 -38.11
C ILE A 18 -0.55 -0.34 -36.94
N ALA A 19 -0.99 0.65 -36.14
CA ALA A 19 -0.25 1.16 -34.99
C ALA A 19 0.03 0.11 -33.90
N ASN A 20 -0.87 -0.87 -33.74
CA ASN A 20 -0.78 -1.90 -32.70
C ASN A 20 -0.46 -3.28 -33.31
N ASN A 21 -1.04 -3.61 -34.48
CA ASN A 21 -0.82 -4.87 -35.21
C ASN A 21 -1.07 -6.18 -34.43
N ASN A 22 -1.46 -6.12 -33.16
CA ASN A 22 -1.84 -7.26 -32.35
C ASN A 22 -3.04 -8.00 -32.95
N PHE A 23 -3.07 -9.31 -32.75
CA PHE A 23 -4.21 -10.16 -33.09
C PHE A 23 -5.08 -10.35 -31.86
N TYR A 24 -6.40 -10.31 -32.07
CA TYR A 24 -7.41 -10.40 -31.04
C TYR A 24 -8.38 -11.52 -31.37
N HIS A 25 -8.79 -12.26 -30.35
CA HIS A 25 -9.77 -13.33 -30.42
C HIS A 25 -10.76 -13.16 -29.28
N PHE A 26 -12.04 -13.13 -29.61
CA PHE A 26 -13.12 -12.96 -28.65
C PHE A 26 -14.09 -14.12 -28.79
N VAL A 27 -14.38 -14.78 -27.67
CA VAL A 27 -15.26 -15.93 -27.64
C VAL A 27 -16.19 -15.86 -26.43
N VAL A 28 -17.47 -16.10 -26.68
CA VAL A 28 -18.51 -16.21 -25.66
C VAL A 28 -18.90 -17.68 -25.58
N THR A 29 -18.69 -18.29 -24.43
CA THR A 29 -19.11 -19.67 -24.12
C THR A 29 -20.42 -19.64 -23.34
N LYS A 30 -20.96 -20.78 -22.92
CA LYS A 30 -22.14 -20.81 -22.03
C LYS A 30 -21.91 -20.22 -20.64
N SER A 31 -20.66 -20.19 -20.18
CA SER A 31 -20.34 -19.83 -18.79
C SER A 31 -19.49 -18.57 -18.68
N HIS A 32 -18.60 -18.34 -19.65
CA HIS A 32 -17.64 -17.25 -19.61
C HIS A 32 -17.55 -16.49 -20.92
N VAL A 33 -17.16 -15.23 -20.80
CA VAL A 33 -16.70 -14.37 -21.89
C VAL A 33 -15.17 -14.35 -21.84
N VAL A 34 -14.51 -14.65 -22.96
CA VAL A 34 -13.05 -14.73 -23.04
C VAL A 34 -12.54 -13.80 -24.15
N TRP A 35 -11.62 -12.91 -23.78
CA TRP A 35 -10.91 -12.01 -24.67
C TRP A 35 -9.41 -12.33 -24.63
N ARG A 36 -8.83 -12.68 -25.79
CA ARG A 36 -7.42 -13.04 -25.94
C ARG A 36 -6.72 -12.13 -26.92
N TRP A 37 -5.45 -11.86 -26.67
CA TRP A 37 -4.64 -11.08 -27.59
C TRP A 37 -3.19 -11.58 -27.68
N TRP A 38 -2.65 -11.48 -28.88
CA TRP A 38 -1.28 -11.85 -29.20
C TRP A 38 -0.55 -10.66 -29.78
N LYS A 39 0.65 -10.40 -29.25
CA LYS A 39 1.55 -9.39 -29.80
C LYS A 39 2.20 -9.92 -31.06
N ILE A 40 1.92 -9.30 -32.20
CA ILE A 40 2.56 -9.65 -33.48
C ILE A 40 3.62 -8.61 -33.79
N SER A 41 4.88 -8.98 -33.56
CA SER A 41 6.04 -8.11 -33.74
C SER A 41 7.16 -8.87 -34.45
N PRO A 42 7.83 -8.27 -35.46
CA PRO A 42 9.02 -8.86 -36.07
C PRO A 42 10.26 -8.76 -35.14
N ARG A 43 10.15 -8.04 -34.02
CA ARG A 43 11.27 -7.83 -33.10
C ARG A 43 11.54 -9.10 -32.32
N ILE A 44 12.82 -9.50 -32.27
CA ILE A 44 13.26 -10.71 -31.56
C ILE A 44 12.91 -10.67 -30.07
N VAL A 45 12.91 -9.49 -29.44
CA VAL A 45 12.53 -9.33 -28.02
C VAL A 45 11.11 -9.79 -27.70
N ASP A 46 10.21 -9.74 -28.69
CA ASP A 46 8.81 -10.11 -28.53
C ASP A 46 8.54 -11.57 -28.92
N ARG A 47 9.55 -12.33 -29.36
CA ARG A 47 9.41 -13.72 -29.85
C ARG A 47 8.78 -14.66 -28.81
N TYR A 48 8.98 -14.37 -27.52
CA TYR A 48 8.48 -15.17 -26.41
C TYR A 48 7.35 -14.47 -25.63
N ALA A 49 6.77 -13.40 -26.19
CA ALA A 49 5.63 -12.73 -25.57
C ALA A 49 4.45 -13.72 -25.51
N LYS A 50 4.03 -14.05 -24.29
CA LYS A 50 2.85 -14.89 -24.07
C LYS A 50 1.59 -14.11 -24.46
N PRO A 51 0.56 -14.80 -24.98
CA PRO A 51 -0.74 -14.16 -25.16
C PRO A 51 -1.28 -13.68 -23.82
N GLY A 52 -1.95 -12.53 -23.86
CA GLY A 52 -2.81 -12.11 -22.75
C GLY A 52 -4.18 -12.75 -22.91
N GLU A 53 -4.81 -13.06 -21.78
CA GLU A 53 -6.18 -13.56 -21.70
C GLU A 53 -6.89 -12.81 -20.56
N LEU A 54 -8.08 -12.31 -20.87
CA LEU A 54 -9.06 -11.86 -19.90
C LEU A 54 -10.25 -12.80 -20.01
N LYS A 55 -10.61 -13.42 -18.89
CA LYS A 55 -11.73 -14.36 -18.79
C LYS A 55 -12.62 -13.92 -17.65
N GLU A 56 -13.88 -13.64 -17.96
CA GLU A 56 -14.86 -13.10 -17.02
C GLU A 56 -16.14 -13.94 -17.07
N SER A 57 -16.91 -13.92 -16.00
CA SER A 57 -18.27 -14.47 -16.02
C SER A 57 -19.19 -13.58 -16.87
N HIS A 58 -20.33 -14.11 -17.30
CA HIS A 58 -21.31 -13.29 -18.03
C HIS A 58 -21.84 -12.13 -17.20
N GLN A 59 -22.06 -12.36 -15.91
CA GLN A 59 -22.59 -11.36 -15.01
C GLN A 59 -21.58 -10.22 -14.85
N ASP A 60 -20.31 -10.54 -14.56
CA ASP A 60 -19.26 -9.54 -14.40
C ASP A 60 -19.03 -8.75 -15.69
N PHE A 61 -19.04 -9.42 -16.84
CA PHE A 61 -18.91 -8.76 -18.14
C PHE A 61 -20.07 -7.77 -18.38
N LEU A 62 -21.31 -8.18 -18.11
CA LEU A 62 -22.47 -7.31 -18.29
C LEU A 62 -22.47 -6.13 -17.32
N ASP A 63 -22.18 -6.36 -16.03
CA ASP A 63 -22.14 -5.30 -15.02
C ASP A 63 -21.06 -4.27 -15.35
N ASN A 64 -19.88 -4.73 -15.79
CA ASN A 64 -18.79 -3.88 -16.24
C ASN A 64 -19.18 -3.04 -17.48
N GLN A 65 -19.70 -3.68 -18.53
CA GLN A 65 -20.14 -2.98 -19.74
C GLN A 65 -21.30 -2.02 -19.47
N TRP A 66 -22.21 -2.40 -18.56
CA TRP A 66 -23.32 -1.56 -18.18
C TRP A 66 -22.85 -0.30 -17.43
N ALA A 67 -21.98 -0.47 -16.42
CA ALA A 67 -21.36 0.65 -15.72
C ALA A 67 -20.60 1.58 -16.68
N LEU A 68 -19.89 1.01 -17.66
CA LEU A 68 -19.19 1.78 -18.70
C LEU A 68 -20.16 2.57 -19.58
N CYS A 69 -21.23 1.95 -20.07
CA CYS A 69 -22.25 2.61 -20.90
C CYS A 69 -23.00 3.71 -20.14
N GLN A 70 -23.19 3.56 -18.84
CA GLN A 70 -23.81 4.57 -17.99
C GLN A 70 -22.85 5.68 -17.52
N GLY A 71 -21.55 5.56 -17.81
CA GLY A 71 -20.53 6.50 -17.37
C GLY A 71 -20.15 6.39 -15.88
N HIS A 72 -20.57 5.32 -15.21
CA HIS A 72 -20.28 5.03 -13.80
C HIS A 72 -19.13 4.03 -13.63
N TYR A 73 -18.20 4.00 -14.58
CA TYR A 73 -17.06 3.08 -14.51
C TYR A 73 -15.87 3.69 -13.77
N ASP A 74 -15.54 3.11 -12.62
CA ASP A 74 -14.44 3.56 -11.78
C ASP A 74 -13.09 3.06 -12.31
N TYR A 75 -12.55 3.76 -13.31
CA TYR A 75 -11.22 3.48 -13.86
C TYR A 75 -10.13 3.46 -12.77
N LEU A 76 -10.26 4.34 -11.78
CA LEU A 76 -9.28 4.48 -10.71
C LEU A 76 -9.26 3.24 -9.80
N GLU A 77 -10.41 2.60 -9.54
CA GLU A 77 -10.47 1.39 -8.72
C GLU A 77 -9.99 0.13 -9.44
N HIS A 78 -9.74 0.17 -10.75
CA HIS A 78 -9.20 -0.97 -11.48
C HIS A 78 -7.68 -0.88 -11.66
N LEU A 79 -7.07 0.25 -11.35
CA LEU A 79 -5.63 0.41 -11.44
C LEU A 79 -4.90 -0.40 -10.36
N PRO A 80 -3.72 -0.98 -10.66
CA PRO A 80 -2.89 -1.64 -9.65
C PRO A 80 -2.38 -0.64 -8.61
N ASP A 81 -2.17 -1.11 -7.38
CA ASP A 81 -1.77 -0.26 -6.25
C ASP A 81 -0.48 0.53 -6.52
N THR A 82 0.47 -0.03 -7.29
CA THR A 82 1.71 0.65 -7.66
C THR A 82 1.49 1.92 -8.49
N LEU A 83 0.55 1.89 -9.43
CA LEU A 83 0.19 3.06 -10.24
C LEU A 83 -0.62 4.05 -9.40
N LEU A 84 -1.53 3.55 -8.55
CA LEU A 84 -2.29 4.39 -7.64
C LEU A 84 -1.38 5.15 -6.69
N LEU A 85 -0.42 4.48 -6.05
CA LEU A 85 0.57 5.14 -5.18
C LEU A 85 1.34 6.22 -5.93
N ARG A 86 1.73 5.97 -7.18
CA ARG A 86 2.41 6.98 -8.01
C ARG A 86 1.54 8.21 -8.29
N ILE A 87 0.25 8.00 -8.57
CA ILE A 87 -0.73 9.07 -8.78
C ILE A 87 -0.92 9.85 -7.48
N ILE A 88 -1.23 9.16 -6.38
CA ILE A 88 -1.46 9.75 -5.05
C ILE A 88 -0.24 10.58 -4.61
N ASN A 89 0.97 10.06 -4.81
CA ASN A 89 2.20 10.76 -4.45
C ASN A 89 2.39 12.06 -5.23
N SER A 90 1.82 12.19 -6.44
CA SER A 90 1.87 13.45 -7.21
C SER A 90 0.86 14.51 -6.79
N LEU A 91 -0.08 14.17 -5.89
CA LEU A 91 -1.08 15.08 -5.37
C LEU A 91 -0.56 15.87 -4.15
N GLU A 92 -1.21 16.99 -3.87
CA GLU A 92 -0.97 17.74 -2.64
C GLU A 92 -1.56 17.00 -1.42
N LEU A 93 -1.02 17.24 -0.23
CA LEU A 93 -1.45 16.52 0.99
C LEU A 93 -2.92 16.77 1.34
N GLU A 94 -3.46 17.93 1.00
CA GLU A 94 -4.87 18.24 1.20
C GLU A 94 -5.75 17.32 0.34
N ASP A 95 -5.41 17.19 -0.95
CA ASP A 95 -6.12 16.31 -1.89
C ASP A 95 -5.98 14.83 -1.51
N VAL A 96 -4.81 14.42 -1.01
CA VAL A 96 -4.61 13.06 -0.48
C VAL A 96 -5.56 12.78 0.68
N GLY A 97 -5.73 13.76 1.58
CA GLY A 97 -6.69 13.69 2.68
C GLY A 97 -8.14 13.55 2.20
N GLN A 98 -8.54 14.29 1.16
CA GLN A 98 -9.88 14.15 0.57
C GLN A 98 -10.06 12.82 -0.16
N LEU A 99 -9.06 12.38 -0.91
CA LEU A 99 -9.07 11.11 -1.64
C LEU A 99 -9.20 9.91 -0.68
N ALA A 100 -8.56 9.96 0.49
CA ALA A 100 -8.72 8.93 1.52
C ALA A 100 -10.16 8.79 2.06
N ARG A 101 -11.01 9.78 1.83
CA ARG A 101 -12.43 9.78 2.26
C ARG A 101 -13.36 9.16 1.22
N THR A 102 -12.94 9.08 -0.04
CA THR A 102 -13.82 8.62 -1.14
C THR A 102 -14.00 7.10 -1.15
N SER A 103 -12.93 6.33 -0.95
CA SER A 103 -12.97 4.86 -0.96
C SER A 103 -12.18 4.27 0.21
N ARG A 104 -12.61 3.10 0.68
CA ARG A 104 -11.88 2.32 1.69
C ARG A 104 -10.50 1.90 1.17
N ARG A 105 -10.37 1.66 -0.14
CA ARG A 105 -9.09 1.30 -0.76
C ARG A 105 -8.13 2.49 -0.76
N PHE A 106 -8.59 3.67 -1.18
CA PHE A 106 -7.78 4.89 -1.08
C PHE A 106 -7.41 5.24 0.34
N ARG A 107 -8.31 5.03 1.31
CA ARG A 107 -7.99 5.20 2.73
C ARG A 107 -6.80 4.34 3.17
N LYS A 108 -6.77 3.07 2.75
CA LYS A 108 -5.64 2.16 3.05
C LYS A 108 -4.36 2.60 2.36
N LEU A 109 -4.42 2.97 1.08
CA LEU A 109 -3.25 3.39 0.31
C LEU A 109 -2.66 4.73 0.80
N CYS A 110 -3.49 5.72 1.09
CA CYS A 110 -3.05 7.02 1.62
C CYS A 110 -2.55 6.91 3.07
N GLY A 111 -2.95 5.85 3.79
CA GLY A 111 -2.47 5.53 5.12
C GLY A 111 -1.28 4.58 5.16
N SER A 112 -0.77 4.11 4.01
CA SER A 112 0.30 3.12 3.98
C SER A 112 1.66 3.75 4.29
N GLU A 113 2.51 2.99 4.98
CA GLU A 113 3.89 3.40 5.29
C GLU A 113 4.71 3.62 4.01
N GLU A 114 4.43 2.84 2.95
CA GLU A 114 5.06 3.01 1.62
C GLU A 114 4.77 4.38 1.00
N PHE A 115 3.53 4.88 1.13
CA PHE A 115 3.18 6.21 0.63
C PHE A 115 3.96 7.29 1.40
N TRP A 116 3.97 7.21 2.73
CA TRP A 116 4.64 8.20 3.56
C TRP A 116 6.15 8.16 3.42
N GLU A 117 6.74 6.98 3.24
CA GLU A 117 8.16 6.83 2.90
C GLU A 117 8.49 7.58 1.61
N GLN A 118 7.73 7.37 0.54
CA GLN A 118 7.96 8.05 -0.72
C GLN A 118 7.71 9.57 -0.61
N ALA A 119 6.75 10.00 0.20
CA ALA A 119 6.49 11.41 0.46
C ALA A 119 7.66 12.07 1.21
N VAL A 120 8.27 11.38 2.17
CA VAL A 120 9.49 11.83 2.87
C VAL A 120 10.67 11.85 1.92
N GLN A 121 10.91 10.79 1.14
CA GLN A 121 12.01 10.73 0.16
C GLN A 121 11.95 11.86 -0.89
N ARG A 122 10.75 12.30 -1.28
CA ARG A 122 10.59 13.44 -2.19
C ARG A 122 10.98 14.78 -1.57
N ARG A 123 10.78 14.93 -0.26
CA ARG A 123 11.14 16.16 0.48
C ARG A 123 12.59 16.12 0.99
N CYS A 124 13.08 14.93 1.30
CA CYS A 124 14.41 14.65 1.82
C CYS A 124 15.19 13.86 0.78
N ASN A 125 16.05 14.56 0.03
CA ASN A 125 16.89 13.97 -1.03
C ASN A 125 17.75 12.78 -0.53
N THR A 126 18.00 12.70 0.78
CA THR A 126 18.72 11.60 1.43
C THR A 126 18.01 11.20 2.72
N VAL A 127 17.50 9.97 2.78
CA VAL A 127 16.97 9.37 4.01
C VAL A 127 18.13 8.74 4.78
N SER A 128 18.45 9.28 5.97
CA SER A 128 19.50 8.72 6.84
C SER A 128 19.09 7.34 7.39
N ALA A 129 20.08 6.46 7.59
CA ALA A 129 19.88 5.13 8.20
C ALA A 129 19.22 5.21 9.59
N GLU A 130 19.47 6.29 10.34
CA GLU A 130 18.81 6.56 11.62
C GLU A 130 17.34 6.95 11.47
N MET A 131 16.97 7.60 10.37
CA MET A 131 15.58 7.99 10.10
C MET A 131 14.77 6.78 9.63
N ALA A 132 15.39 5.89 8.85
CA ALA A 132 14.80 4.60 8.48
C ALA A 132 14.62 3.67 9.70
N SER A 133 15.60 3.61 10.61
CA SER A 133 15.46 2.82 11.85
C SER A 133 14.43 3.40 12.81
N LEU A 134 14.28 4.73 12.84
CA LEU A 134 13.21 5.41 13.57
C LEU A 134 11.84 5.08 12.95
N ALA A 135 11.74 5.06 11.61
CA ALA A 135 10.50 4.77 10.90
C ALA A 135 10.01 3.35 11.14
N GLN A 136 10.92 2.41 11.29
CA GLN A 136 10.56 1.02 11.61
C GLN A 136 9.81 0.88 12.95
N VAL A 137 10.06 1.79 13.89
CA VAL A 137 9.46 1.77 15.24
C VAL A 137 8.25 2.70 15.34
N GLU A 138 8.32 3.89 14.73
CA GLU A 138 7.32 4.95 14.89
C GLU A 138 6.39 5.11 13.68
N GLY A 139 6.77 4.59 12.51
CA GLY A 139 6.09 4.81 11.23
C GLY A 139 6.54 6.09 10.52
N TRP A 140 6.70 6.01 9.20
CA TRP A 140 6.94 7.11 8.27
C TRP A 140 5.88 8.19 8.37
N ARG A 141 4.61 7.83 8.60
CA ARG A 141 3.54 8.82 8.78
C ARG A 141 3.82 9.74 9.97
N ASN A 142 4.20 9.17 11.11
CA ASN A 142 4.48 9.95 12.32
C ASN A 142 5.76 10.77 12.15
N ILE A 143 6.77 10.23 11.47
CA ILE A 143 7.97 10.97 11.11
C ILE A 143 7.66 12.17 10.20
N PHE A 144 6.72 12.02 9.26
CA PHE A 144 6.34 13.10 8.37
C PHE A 144 5.68 14.28 9.11
N PHE A 145 4.82 13.99 10.09
CA PHE A 145 4.09 15.01 10.84
C PHE A 145 4.84 15.56 12.07
N THR A 146 5.88 14.87 12.54
CA THR A 146 6.66 15.35 13.70
C THR A 146 7.57 16.51 13.29
N SER A 147 7.62 17.54 14.15
CA SER A 147 8.46 18.71 13.89
C SER A 147 9.94 18.32 13.81
N LYS A 148 10.72 18.99 12.94
CA LYS A 148 12.18 18.79 12.81
C LYS A 148 12.91 18.82 14.16
N LEU A 149 12.50 19.70 15.08
CA LEU A 149 13.05 19.80 16.43
C LEU A 149 12.68 18.60 17.32
N GLN A 150 11.47 18.06 17.16
CA GLN A 150 11.02 16.88 17.89
C GLN A 150 11.72 15.62 17.38
N LEU A 151 11.87 15.49 16.06
CA LEU A 151 12.67 14.43 15.43
C LEU A 151 14.13 14.48 15.88
N GLN A 152 14.76 15.65 15.84
CA GLN A 152 16.13 15.81 16.34
C GLN A 152 16.26 15.46 17.82
N LYS A 153 15.32 15.91 18.68
CA LYS A 153 15.31 15.52 20.10
C LYS A 153 15.13 14.02 20.31
N LEU A 154 14.29 13.36 19.52
CA LEU A 154 14.08 11.91 19.57
C LEU A 154 15.34 11.15 19.15
N ILE A 155 16.00 11.59 18.07
CA ILE A 155 17.26 11.02 17.59
C ILE A 155 18.37 11.23 18.64
N SER A 156 18.54 12.44 19.17
CA SER A 156 19.54 12.72 20.21
C SER A 156 19.33 11.91 21.48
N ARG A 157 18.08 11.76 21.95
CA ARG A 157 17.76 10.91 23.12
C ARG A 157 18.08 9.43 22.87
N ARG A 158 17.88 8.95 21.65
CA ARG A 158 18.22 7.55 21.29
C ARG A 158 19.72 7.34 21.19
N ARG A 159 20.50 8.32 20.70
CA ARG A 159 21.97 8.25 20.71
C ARG A 159 22.51 8.13 22.14
N LEU A 160 22.05 8.99 23.04
CA LEU A 160 22.44 8.94 24.46
C LEU A 160 22.08 7.58 25.11
N LYS A 161 20.89 7.04 24.82
CA LYS A 161 20.49 5.72 25.35
C LYS A 161 21.28 4.55 24.75
N ALA A 162 21.69 4.66 23.48
CA ALA A 162 22.53 3.65 22.82
C ALA A 162 23.97 3.69 23.35
N GLU A 163 24.48 4.88 23.68
CA GLU A 163 25.77 5.08 24.35
C GLU A 163 25.73 4.52 25.78
N GLU A 164 24.65 4.76 26.56
CA GLU A 164 24.45 4.19 27.89
C GLU A 164 24.38 2.65 27.91
N HIS A 165 23.82 2.03 26.86
CA HIS A 165 23.76 0.56 26.74
C HIS A 165 25.08 -0.07 26.27
N GLN A 166 25.98 0.69 25.65
CA GLN A 166 27.33 0.22 25.30
C GLN A 166 28.32 0.35 26.48
N GLU A 167 28.14 1.33 27.36
CA GLU A 167 28.98 1.47 28.56
C GLU A 167 28.61 0.47 29.69
N GLY A 168 27.39 -0.07 29.69
CA GLY A 168 26.95 -1.06 30.70
C GLY A 168 27.42 -2.51 30.51
N GLN A 169 28.20 -2.81 29.46
CA GLN A 169 28.69 -4.17 29.14
C GLN A 169 30.22 -4.34 29.23
N GLY A 170 30.90 -3.52 30.02
CA GLY A 170 32.31 -3.72 30.37
C GLY A 170 32.50 -4.12 31.84
N SER A 171 32.86 -5.41 32.09
CA SER A 171 33.46 -6.01 33.33
C SER A 171 32.63 -5.94 34.63
N ASP A 172 32.43 -6.97 35.47
CA ASP A 172 33.14 -8.21 35.80
C ASP A 172 32.18 -9.16 36.59
N PRO A 173 32.36 -10.50 36.67
CA PRO A 173 31.44 -11.42 37.33
C PRO A 173 31.96 -11.88 38.70
N ASP A 174 31.25 -11.59 39.81
CA ASP A 174 31.23 -12.53 40.95
C ASP A 174 30.17 -12.23 42.02
N SER A 175 29.73 -13.31 42.68
CA SER A 175 28.96 -13.42 43.95
C SER A 175 27.49 -13.86 43.85
N LYS A 176 27.30 -15.17 44.09
CA LYS A 176 26.10 -15.87 44.63
C LYS A 176 25.82 -15.36 46.08
N ALA A 177 24.74 -15.62 46.82
CA ALA A 177 23.63 -16.57 46.79
C ALA A 177 22.56 -16.17 47.85
N GLU A 178 21.32 -16.68 47.70
CA GLU A 178 20.30 -16.98 48.75
C GLU A 178 19.57 -15.75 49.38
N GLU A 179 18.25 -15.71 49.62
CA GLU A 179 17.32 -16.74 50.13
C GLU A 179 15.84 -16.34 49.85
N SER A 180 14.97 -17.33 49.65
CA SER A 180 13.49 -17.30 49.50
C SER A 180 12.82 -17.82 50.80
N PRO A 181 11.51 -17.63 51.09
CA PRO A 181 10.53 -18.60 50.58
C PRO A 181 9.11 -18.10 50.26
N ASP A 182 8.53 -18.83 49.30
CA ASP A 182 7.14 -19.01 48.87
C ASP A 182 6.05 -19.09 49.96
N VAL A 183 4.85 -18.58 49.63
CA VAL A 183 3.57 -19.29 49.83
C VAL A 183 2.44 -18.79 48.90
N MET A 184 2.30 -19.48 47.76
CA MET A 184 1.12 -20.22 47.24
C MET A 184 -0.32 -19.62 47.28
N TYR A 185 -0.89 -19.45 46.07
CA TYR A 185 -2.30 -19.12 45.70
C TYR A 185 -3.31 -20.28 45.99
N PRO A 186 -4.65 -20.09 45.77
CA PRO A 186 -5.22 -20.27 44.42
C PRO A 186 -6.29 -19.23 44.00
N ASP A 187 -6.26 -18.94 42.70
CA ASP A 187 -7.29 -18.34 41.85
C ASP A 187 -8.55 -19.26 41.76
N PRO A 188 -9.73 -18.76 41.36
CA PRO A 188 -10.12 -19.00 39.97
C PRO A 188 -10.93 -17.87 39.28
N ASN A 189 -10.44 -17.47 38.10
CA ASN A 189 -11.11 -16.90 36.91
C ASN A 189 -12.35 -17.75 36.46
N PRO A 190 -13.32 -17.32 35.58
CA PRO A 190 -13.04 -16.58 34.34
C PRO A 190 -14.06 -15.56 33.75
N GLU A 191 -13.58 -14.88 32.68
CA GLU A 191 -14.25 -14.21 31.53
C GLU A 191 -14.57 -12.69 31.68
N SER A 192 -13.87 -11.77 30.98
CA SER A 192 -13.91 -11.35 29.54
C SER A 192 -15.11 -10.41 29.23
N GLU A 193 -15.10 -9.32 28.45
CA GLU A 193 -14.23 -8.70 27.46
C GLU A 193 -14.49 -7.17 27.35
N ALA A 194 -13.50 -6.45 26.81
CA ALA A 194 -13.52 -5.35 25.83
C ALA A 194 -14.35 -4.06 26.02
N GLY A 195 -13.67 -2.93 25.81
CA GLY A 195 -14.26 -1.64 25.44
C GLY A 195 -13.31 -0.44 25.58
N SER A 196 -12.26 -0.36 24.75
CA SER A 196 -11.37 0.81 24.68
C SER A 196 -11.82 1.74 23.55
N ASP A 197 -12.21 2.95 23.92
CA ASP A 197 -12.75 4.00 23.07
C ASP A 197 -11.60 4.88 22.53
N CYS A 198 -11.37 4.85 21.22
CA CYS A 198 -10.36 5.67 20.55
C CYS A 198 -10.96 7.03 20.16
N SER A 199 -10.67 8.06 20.95
CA SER A 199 -10.96 9.45 20.59
C SER A 199 -9.89 10.01 19.65
N VAL A 200 -10.33 10.47 18.47
CA VAL A 200 -9.52 11.16 17.46
C VAL A 200 -9.49 12.67 17.79
N PRO A 201 -8.34 13.38 17.75
CA PRO A 201 -8.34 14.83 17.74
C PRO A 201 -8.46 15.36 16.30
N VAL A 202 -9.38 16.30 16.17
CA VAL A 202 -9.73 17.09 14.99
C VAL A 202 -8.58 18.03 14.59
N SER A 203 -8.43 18.20 13.28
CA SER A 203 -7.50 19.09 12.60
C SER A 203 -7.68 20.56 13.00
N GLY A 204 -6.58 21.24 13.30
CA GLY A 204 -6.52 22.68 13.45
C GLY A 204 -5.09 23.17 13.34
N GLN A 205 -4.78 23.81 12.21
CA GLN A 205 -3.69 24.76 11.98
C GLN A 205 -2.25 24.28 12.27
N LEU A 206 -1.47 24.05 11.21
CA LEU A 206 -0.18 24.73 11.12
C LEU A 206 0.26 24.89 9.66
N SER A 207 0.04 26.11 9.20
CA SER A 207 0.63 26.72 8.01
C SER A 207 2.14 26.86 8.23
N GLU A 208 2.88 26.69 7.13
CA GLU A 208 4.17 27.30 6.83
C GLU A 208 5.26 27.20 7.91
N ASP A 209 6.20 26.24 7.73
CA ASP A 209 7.62 26.50 7.98
C ASP A 209 8.48 25.31 7.54
N ILE A 210 8.64 25.13 6.23
CA ILE A 210 9.84 24.47 5.68
C ILE A 210 10.29 25.22 4.43
N LYS A 211 10.56 26.52 4.59
CA LYS A 211 11.50 27.25 3.72
C LYS A 211 12.84 27.33 4.44
N SER A 212 13.68 26.32 4.24
CA SER A 212 15.14 26.45 4.17
C SER A 212 15.76 25.06 4.01
N CYS A 213 15.66 24.53 2.80
CA CYS A 213 16.68 23.61 2.31
C CYS A 213 17.65 24.46 1.49
N VAL A 214 18.87 24.67 1.98
CA VAL A 214 20.14 24.95 1.26
C VAL A 214 21.18 25.21 2.36
N VAL A 215 21.98 24.20 2.70
CA VAL A 215 23.44 24.10 2.48
C VAL A 215 24.17 24.46 3.77
N ASP A 216 25.32 23.82 3.99
CA ASP A 216 26.28 24.02 5.08
C ASP A 216 26.35 25.43 5.68
#